data_AF-A0A1I5BKE5-F1
#
_entry.id   AF-A0A1I5BKE5-F1
#
_cell.length_a   1.000
_cell.length_b   1.000
_cell.length_c   1.000
_cell.angle_alpha   90.00
_cell.angle_beta   90.00
_cell.angle_gamma   90.00
#
_symmetry.space_group_name_H-M   'P 1'
#
loop_
_entity.id
_entity.type
_entity.pdbx_description
1 polymer ?
#
loop_
_entity_poly.entity_id
_entity_poly.type
_entity_poly.pdbx_seq_one_letter_code
_entity_poly.pdbx_strand_id
1 'polypeptide(L)'
;MKIGLNKIKKNTRYNYTPRYYKGKDTGNIYKFDSKFHKYKDTTNAIDFGSHWADARKSSRNRGNREINTRVLIIIAILLLIFLWIIDFDLSIFSNAP
;
A
#
# COMPACT_ATOMS: atom_id res chain seq x y z
N MET A 1 30.35 -9.78 -0.46
CA MET A 1 29.18 -10.42 -1.11
C MET A 1 28.16 -10.77 -0.03
N LYS A 2 27.12 -9.94 0.18
CA LYS A 2 26.08 -10.21 1.19
C LYS A 2 25.09 -11.22 0.61
N ILE A 3 25.15 -12.47 1.07
CA ILE A 3 24.14 -13.48 0.75
C ILE A 3 22.89 -13.10 1.56
N GLY A 4 21.92 -12.49 0.88
CA GLY A 4 20.61 -12.25 1.46
C GLY A 4 19.96 -13.60 1.73
N LEU A 5 19.61 -13.88 2.99
CA LEU A 5 18.84 -15.06 3.37
C LEU A 5 17.54 -15.05 2.56
N ASN A 6 17.46 -15.96 1.58
CA ASN A 6 16.32 -16.11 0.69
C ASN A 6 15.05 -16.25 1.53
N LYS A 7 14.08 -15.34 1.34
CA LYS A 7 12.77 -15.42 2.00
C LYS A 7 12.18 -16.80 1.73
N ILE A 8 12.04 -17.61 2.79
CA ILE A 8 11.40 -18.92 2.70
C ILE A 8 9.98 -18.71 2.17
N LYS A 9 9.60 -19.49 1.16
CA LYS A 9 8.24 -19.47 0.62
C LYS A 9 7.28 -19.80 1.76
N LYS A 10 6.31 -18.90 1.98
CA LYS A 10 5.25 -19.14 2.96
C LYS A 10 4.28 -20.20 2.42
N ASN A 11 3.70 -20.98 3.34
CA ASN A 11 2.64 -21.92 2.99
C ASN A 11 1.43 -21.16 2.41
N THR A 12 0.86 -21.68 1.33
CA THR A 12 -0.36 -21.14 0.72
C THR A 12 -1.58 -21.72 1.39
N ARG A 13 -2.53 -20.88 1.81
CA ARG A 13 -3.80 -21.35 2.36
C ARG A 13 -4.66 -21.94 1.24
N TYR A 14 -5.20 -23.14 1.46
CA TYR A 14 -6.21 -23.72 0.58
C TYR A 14 -7.56 -23.04 0.81
N ASN A 15 -8.24 -22.71 -0.27
CA ASN A 15 -9.55 -22.07 -0.23
C ASN A 15 -10.63 -23.10 -0.60
N TYR A 16 -11.38 -23.54 0.41
CA TYR A 16 -12.41 -24.56 0.25
C TYR A 16 -13.78 -23.93 -0.03
N THR A 17 -14.48 -24.48 -1.02
CA THR A 17 -15.87 -24.10 -1.35
C THR A 17 -16.79 -25.24 -0.94
N PRO A 18 -17.80 -25.01 -0.07
CA PRO A 18 -18.75 -26.05 0.32
C PRO A 18 -19.53 -26.59 -0.88
N ARG A 19 -19.90 -27.88 -0.85
CA ARG A 19 -20.58 -28.59 -1.95
C ARG A 19 -21.87 -27.90 -2.43
N TYR A 20 -22.65 -27.35 -1.50
CA TYR A 20 -23.95 -26.71 -1.80
C TYR A 20 -23.88 -25.19 -1.87
N TYR A 21 -22.67 -24.62 -1.78
CA TYR A 21 -22.50 -23.18 -1.90
C TYR A 21 -22.32 -22.81 -3.38
N LYS A 22 -23.05 -21.78 -3.83
CA LYS A 22 -22.75 -21.13 -5.10
C LYS A 22 -21.34 -20.57 -4.96
N GLY A 23 -20.37 -21.24 -5.59
CA GLY A 23 -18.96 -21.06 -5.30
C GLY A 23 -18.42 -19.68 -5.67
N LYS A 24 -17.08 -19.60 -5.78
CA LYS A 24 -16.38 -18.36 -6.12
C LYS A 24 -16.95 -17.74 -7.39
N ASP A 25 -17.21 -16.43 -7.33
CA ASP A 25 -17.59 -15.68 -8.52
C ASP A 25 -16.44 -15.75 -9.53
N THR A 26 -16.71 -16.32 -10.70
CA THR A 26 -15.71 -16.54 -11.73
C THR A 26 -15.31 -15.26 -12.47
N GLY A 27 -15.90 -14.12 -12.10
CA GLY A 27 -15.62 -12.84 -12.73
C GLY A 27 -15.92 -12.88 -14.23
N ASN A 28 -15.16 -12.12 -15.02
CA ASN A 28 -15.38 -12.05 -16.47
C ASN A 28 -15.17 -13.42 -17.15
N ILE A 29 -16.24 -13.94 -17.76
CA ILE A 29 -16.30 -15.18 -18.55
C ILE A 29 -15.38 -15.14 -19.78
N TYR A 30 -15.11 -13.96 -20.33
CA TYR A 30 -14.27 -13.75 -21.51
C TYR A 30 -12.80 -13.48 -21.19
N LYS A 31 -12.42 -13.51 -19.90
CA LYS A 31 -11.02 -13.31 -19.52
C LYS A 31 -10.23 -14.57 -19.83
N PHE A 32 -9.30 -14.48 -20.78
CA PHE A 32 -8.33 -15.53 -21.08
C PHE A 32 -7.32 -15.63 -19.94
N ASP A 33 -7.51 -16.58 -19.04
CA ASP A 33 -6.59 -16.92 -17.96
C ASP A 33 -6.55 -18.45 -17.77
N SER A 34 -5.48 -18.98 -17.20
CA SER A 34 -5.36 -20.41 -16.94
C SER A 34 -6.42 -20.86 -15.93
N LYS A 35 -7.02 -22.05 -16.18
CA LYS A 35 -8.01 -22.65 -15.26
C LYS A 35 -7.49 -22.69 -13.82
N PHE A 36 -6.21 -22.97 -13.62
CA PHE A 36 -5.62 -23.05 -12.28
C PHE A 36 -5.35 -21.69 -11.63
N HIS A 37 -4.99 -20.68 -12.44
CA HIS A 37 -4.73 -19.33 -11.93
C HIS A 37 -6.02 -18.60 -11.54
N LYS A 38 -7.08 -18.75 -12.34
CA LYS A 38 -8.37 -18.10 -12.12
C LYS A 38 -8.97 -18.35 -10.73
N TYR A 39 -8.79 -19.56 -10.19
CA TYR A 39 -9.35 -19.95 -8.88
C TYR A 39 -8.41 -19.79 -7.70
N LYS A 40 -7.15 -19.41 -7.94
CA LYS A 40 -6.11 -19.34 -6.91
C LYS A 40 -6.28 -18.11 -6.01
N ASP A 41 -6.52 -16.96 -6.63
CA ASP A 41 -6.60 -15.67 -5.93
C ASP A 41 -8.05 -15.22 -5.65
N THR A 42 -9.04 -15.91 -6.25
CA THR A 42 -10.45 -15.62 -5.98
C THR A 42 -10.86 -16.23 -4.64
N THR A 43 -11.56 -15.46 -3.82
CA THR A 43 -12.05 -15.93 -2.52
C THR A 43 -13.57 -16.13 -2.50
N ASN A 44 -14.03 -17.15 -1.76
CA ASN A 44 -15.45 -17.36 -1.48
C ASN A 44 -16.00 -16.22 -0.62
N ALA A 45 -17.24 -15.79 -0.88
CA ALA A 45 -17.83 -14.67 -0.13
C ALA A 45 -18.05 -14.98 1.36
N ILE A 46 -18.07 -16.26 1.75
CA ILE A 46 -18.15 -16.70 3.16
C ILE A 46 -16.80 -16.57 3.89
N ASP A 47 -15.66 -16.49 3.17
CA ASP A 47 -14.35 -16.45 3.80
C ASP A 47 -14.00 -15.02 4.23
N PHE A 48 -14.69 -14.54 5.26
CA PHE A 48 -14.51 -13.21 5.83
C PHE A 48 -13.04 -12.94 6.20
N GLY A 49 -12.30 -13.92 6.71
CA GLY A 49 -10.90 -13.75 7.10
C GLY A 49 -10.02 -13.24 5.96
N SER A 50 -10.24 -13.74 4.75
CA SER A 50 -9.58 -13.24 3.54
C SER A 50 -10.02 -11.82 3.18
N HIS A 51 -11.32 -11.52 3.26
CA HIS A 51 -11.86 -10.20 2.96
C HIS A 51 -11.29 -9.15 3.91
N TRP A 52 -11.18 -9.47 5.21
CA TRP A 52 -10.51 -8.62 6.19
C TRP A 52 -9.02 -8.44 5.88
N ALA A 53 -8.33 -9.48 5.40
CA ALA A 53 -6.92 -9.39 5.00
C ALA A 53 -6.73 -8.52 3.76
N ASP A 54 -7.58 -8.66 2.75
CA ASP A 54 -7.58 -7.86 1.53
C ASP A 54 -7.96 -6.41 1.80
N ALA A 55 -9.00 -6.16 2.61
CA ALA A 55 -9.38 -4.84 3.07
C ALA A 55 -8.23 -4.17 3.85
N ARG A 56 -7.58 -4.90 4.78
CA ARG A 56 -6.38 -4.40 5.47
C ARG A 56 -5.22 -4.13 4.50
N LYS A 57 -5.04 -4.94 3.47
CA LYS A 57 -3.99 -4.74 2.46
C LYS A 57 -4.30 -3.51 1.60
N SER A 58 -5.55 -3.32 1.18
CA SER A 58 -6.01 -2.17 0.41
C SER A 58 -5.99 -0.88 1.22
N SER A 59 -6.30 -0.95 2.51
CA SER A 59 -6.26 0.19 3.44
C SER A 59 -4.82 0.61 3.78
N ARG A 60 -3.81 -0.25 3.56
CA ARG A 60 -2.40 0.10 3.76
C ARG A 60 -1.94 1.09 2.69
N ASN A 61 -2.19 2.38 2.92
CA ASN A 61 -1.66 3.49 2.13
C ASN A 61 -0.15 3.75 2.34
N ARG A 62 0.57 2.86 3.04
CA ARG A 62 2.02 3.00 3.28
C ARG A 62 2.85 3.02 1.98
N GLY A 63 2.33 2.45 0.88
CA GLY A 63 2.98 2.50 -0.43
C GLY A 63 2.85 3.85 -1.15
N ASN A 64 1.87 4.67 -0.76
CA ASN A 64 1.58 5.97 -1.37
C ASN A 64 1.97 7.13 -0.46
N ARG A 65 2.92 6.91 0.46
CA ARG A 65 3.50 7.95 1.31
C ARG A 65 4.53 8.77 0.51
N GLU A 66 4.20 9.10 -0.73
CA GLU A 66 4.93 10.10 -1.49
C GLU A 66 4.54 11.45 -0.90
N ILE A 67 5.52 12.14 -0.33
CA ILE A 67 5.31 13.51 0.09
C ILE A 67 5.20 14.33 -1.20
N ASN A 68 4.05 14.97 -1.39
CA ASN A 68 3.83 15.79 -2.57
C ASN A 68 4.81 16.98 -2.56
N THR A 69 5.76 17.00 -3.50
CA THR A 69 6.76 18.07 -3.63
C THR A 69 6.13 19.45 -3.72
N ARG A 70 4.94 19.58 -4.31
CA ARG A 70 4.20 20.85 -4.37
C ARG A 70 3.82 21.35 -2.99
N VAL A 71 3.38 20.47 -2.09
CA VAL A 71 3.02 20.84 -0.71
C VAL A 71 4.26 21.31 0.05
N LEU A 72 5.41 20.65 -0.13
CA LEU A 72 6.67 21.09 0.47
C LEU A 72 7.10 22.48 -0.06
N ILE A 73 6.98 22.71 -1.36
CA ILE A 73 7.30 24.02 -1.97
C ILE A 73 6.38 25.11 -1.41
N ILE A 74 5.07 24.84 -1.31
CA ILE A 74 4.10 25.78 -0.73
C ILE A 74 4.46 26.11 0.72
N ILE A 75 4.78 25.10 1.55
CA ILE A 75 5.19 25.30 2.94
C ILE A 75 6.47 26.13 3.02
N ALA A 76 7.47 25.84 2.18
CA ALA A 76 8.73 26.59 2.15
C ALA A 76 8.52 28.06 1.79
N ILE A 77 7.68 28.36 0.79
CA ILE A 77 7.36 29.74 0.38
C ILE A 77 6.61 30.46 1.50
N LEU A 78 5.62 29.82 2.13
CA LEU A 78 4.86 30.42 3.23
C LEU A 78 5.75 30.74 4.43
N LEU A 79 6.70 29.86 4.77
CA LEU A 79 7.68 30.12 5.82
C LEU A 79 8.58 31.30 5.47
N LEU A 80 9.06 31.40 4.23
CA LEU A 80 9.90 32.50 3.79
C LEU A 80 9.16 33.85 3.88
N ILE A 81 7.91 33.91 3.40
CA ILE A 81 7.07 35.11 3.49
C ILE A 81 6.84 35.49 4.96
N PHE A 82 6.51 34.51 5.81
CA PHE A 82 6.30 34.74 7.24
C PHE A 82 7.56 35.32 7.91
N LEU A 83 8.73 34.73 7.66
CA LEU A 83 10.01 35.18 8.19
C LEU A 83 10.37 36.59 7.73
N TRP A 84 10.03 36.94 6.48
CA TRP A 84 10.24 38.28 5.93
C TRP A 84 9.36 39.34 6.61
N ILE A 85 8.10 39.03 6.91
CA ILE A 85 7.16 39.98 7.57
C ILE A 85 7.65 40.39 8.96
N ILE A 86 8.25 39.45 9.71
CA ILE A 86 8.70 39.69 11.09
C ILE A 86 10.17 40.14 11.17
N ASP A 87 10.81 40.35 10.02
CA ASP A 87 12.23 40.70 9.91
C ASP A 87 13.15 39.73 10.67
N PHE A 88 12.88 38.42 10.54
CA PHE A 88 13.58 37.38 11.29
C PHE A 88 15.02 37.20 10.81
N ASP A 89 15.98 37.36 11.71
CA ASP A 89 17.40 37.18 11.44
C ASP A 89 17.77 35.68 11.33
N LEU A 90 18.05 35.23 10.10
CA LEU A 90 18.51 33.87 9.81
C LEU A 90 19.98 33.63 10.20
N SER A 91 20.77 34.68 10.45
CA SER A 91 22.18 34.56 10.83
C SER A 91 22.38 33.97 12.23
N ILE A 92 21.32 33.92 13.05
CA ILE A 92 21.33 33.23 14.35
C ILE A 92 21.78 31.76 14.25
N PHE A 93 21.58 31.12 13.09
CA PHE A 93 21.97 29.73 12.87
C PHE A 93 23.40 29.54 12.34
N SER A 94 24.10 30.61 11.93
CA SER A 94 25.49 30.49 11.45
C SER A 94 26.54 30.60 12.57
N ASN A 95 26.13 31.07 13.75
CA ASN A 95 27.00 31.21 14.92
C ASN A 95 26.88 29.96 15.81
N ALA A 96 27.34 28.82 15.30
CA ALA A 96 27.61 27.64 16.12
C ALA A 96 29.14 27.53 16.32
N PRO A 97 29.64 27.22 17.54
CA PRO A 97 31.05 26.99 17.77
C PRO A 97 31.59 25.79 16.97
#